data_AF-A0A0F4SMR2-F1
#
_entry.id   AF-A0A0F4SMR2-F1
#
_cell.length_a   1.000
_cell.length_b   1.000
_cell.length_c   1.000
_cell.angle_alpha   90.00
_cell.angle_beta   90.00
_cell.angle_gamma   90.00
#
_symmetry.space_group_name_H-M   'P 1'
#
loop_
_entity.id
_entity.type
_entity.pdbx_description
1 polymer ?
#
loop_
_entity_poly.entity_id
_entity_poly.type
_entity_poly.pdbx_seq_one_letter_code
_entity_poly.pdbx_strand_id
1 'polypeptide(L)'
;YPVLYTGSNGLVAHECILDLRPLKDSSGISVDDVAKRLIDFGFHAPTMSFPVAGTLMIEPTESESKEELDRFCDAMIRIREEIRAVENGTLDKDDNPLKNAPHT
;
A
#
# COMPACT_ATOMS: atom_id res chain seq x y z
N TYR A 1 -5.40 -4.36 -3.87
CA TYR A 1 -5.89 -4.07 -2.51
C TYR A 1 -7.40 -3.89 -2.58
N PRO A 2 -8.17 -4.37 -1.59
CA PRO A 2 -9.59 -4.03 -1.51
C PRO A 2 -9.77 -2.57 -1.11
N VAL A 3 -10.68 -1.87 -1.78
CA VAL A 3 -11.18 -0.55 -1.36
C VAL A 3 -12.16 -0.76 -0.22
N LEU A 4 -11.90 -0.19 0.95
CA LEU A 4 -12.63 -0.49 2.18
C LEU A 4 -14.06 0.05 2.17
N TYR A 5 -14.25 1.27 1.66
CA TYR A 5 -15.55 1.93 1.59
C TYR A 5 -15.79 2.51 0.20
N THR A 6 -17.01 2.33 -0.31
CA THR A 6 -17.49 2.93 -1.55
C THR A 6 -18.90 3.49 -1.33
N GLY A 7 -19.28 4.50 -2.12
CA GLY A 7 -20.68 4.96 -2.17
C GLY A 7 -21.62 3.90 -2.75
N SER A 8 -22.93 4.21 -2.78
CA SER A 8 -23.98 3.29 -3.24
C SER A 8 -23.80 2.78 -4.67
N ASN A 9 -23.05 3.52 -5.50
CA ASN A 9 -22.77 3.18 -6.90
C ASN A 9 -21.35 2.60 -7.11
N GLY A 10 -20.63 2.23 -6.04
CA GLY A 10 -19.28 1.67 -6.15
C GLY A 10 -18.17 2.69 -6.45
N LEU A 11 -18.47 3.99 -6.37
CA LEU A 11 -17.51 5.07 -6.56
C LEU A 11 -16.98 5.60 -5.22
N VAL A 12 -15.78 6.17 -5.24
CA VAL A 12 -15.20 6.96 -4.16
C VAL A 12 -15.28 8.45 -4.50
N ALA A 13 -15.03 9.32 -3.51
CA ALA A 13 -14.97 10.77 -3.73
C ALA A 13 -13.56 11.17 -4.22
N HIS A 14 -12.90 12.11 -3.54
CA HIS A 14 -11.55 12.56 -3.87
C HIS A 14 -10.45 11.71 -3.22
N GLU A 15 -10.81 10.82 -2.30
CA GLU A 15 -9.89 9.92 -1.60
C GLU A 15 -10.48 8.51 -1.47
N CYS A 16 -9.62 7.51 -1.23
CA CYS A 16 -10.02 6.14 -0.95
C CYS A 16 -9.17 5.47 0.13
N ILE A 17 -9.74 4.47 0.81
CA ILE A 17 -9.04 3.68 1.83
C ILE A 17 -8.74 2.29 1.28
N LEU A 18 -7.47 1.89 1.30
CA LEU A 18 -7.02 0.55 0.98
C LEU A 18 -6.88 -0.27 2.25
N ASP A 19 -7.54 -1.44 2.27
CA ASP A 19 -7.49 -2.34 3.42
C ASP A 19 -6.32 -3.33 3.30
N LEU A 20 -5.31 -3.14 4.15
CA LEU A 20 -4.11 -3.97 4.22
C LEU A 20 -4.20 -5.04 5.32
N ARG A 21 -5.23 -5.02 6.17
CA ARG A 21 -5.34 -5.93 7.32
C ARG A 21 -5.33 -7.41 6.92
N PRO A 22 -6.05 -7.84 5.85
CA PRO A 22 -5.97 -9.23 5.40
C PRO A 22 -4.57 -9.63 4.93
N LEU A 23 -3.78 -8.69 4.40
CA LEU A 23 -2.40 -8.95 3.99
C LEU A 23 -1.50 -9.14 5.20
N LYS A 24 -1.71 -8.36 6.27
CA LYS A 24 -1.02 -8.56 7.53
C LYS A 24 -1.32 -9.94 8.11
N ASP A 25 -2.57 -10.36 8.10
CA ASP A 25 -2.98 -11.66 8.62
C ASP A 25 -2.38 -12.83 7.81
N SER A 26 -2.29 -12.70 6.48
CA SER A 26 -1.77 -13.76 5.59
C SER A 26 -0.24 -13.82 5.52
N SER A 27 0.44 -12.67 5.60
CA SER A 27 1.88 -12.57 5.31
C SER A 27 2.73 -12.08 6.49
N GLY A 28 2.13 -11.45 7.50
CA GLY A 28 2.84 -10.73 8.55
C GLY A 28 3.34 -9.33 8.13
N ILE A 29 3.06 -8.88 6.89
CA ILE A 29 3.41 -7.55 6.40
C ILE A 29 2.38 -6.52 6.88
N SER A 30 2.85 -5.53 7.62
CA SER A 30 2.05 -4.48 8.23
C SER A 30 1.89 -3.25 7.34
N VAL A 31 1.04 -2.32 7.76
CA VAL A 31 0.89 -1.01 7.09
C VAL A 31 2.18 -0.20 7.12
N ASP A 32 2.95 -0.28 8.21
CA ASP A 32 4.24 0.39 8.37
C ASP A 32 5.29 -0.14 7.37
N ASP A 33 5.28 -1.45 7.11
CA ASP A 33 6.19 -2.08 6.13
C ASP A 33 5.90 -1.55 4.72
N VAL A 34 4.61 -1.47 4.34
CA VAL A 34 4.20 -0.91 3.03
C VAL A 34 4.54 0.58 2.94
N ALA A 35 4.28 1.34 3.99
CA ALA A 35 4.58 2.77 4.03
C ALA A 35 6.08 3.07 3.90
N LYS A 36 6.93 2.30 4.60
CA LYS A 36 8.38 2.41 4.46
C LYS A 36 8.85 1.95 3.10
N ARG A 37 8.27 0.87 2.57
CA ARG A 37 8.63 0.36 1.24
C ARG A 37 8.34 1.38 0.14
N LEU A 38 7.26 2.16 0.25
CA LEU A 38 6.97 3.25 -0.71
C LEU A 38 8.09 4.29 -0.81
N ILE A 39 8.88 4.50 0.26
CA ILE A 39 10.03 5.42 0.24
C ILE A 39 11.08 4.94 -0.76
N ASP A 40 11.31 3.63 -0.85
CA ASP A 40 12.25 3.05 -1.81
C ASP A 40 11.79 3.22 -3.27
N PHE A 41 10.49 3.44 -3.48
CA PHE A 41 9.90 3.79 -4.78
C PHE A 41 9.85 5.31 -5.03
N GLY A 42 10.36 6.12 -4.11
CA GLY A 42 10.39 7.57 -4.21
C GLY A 42 9.11 8.26 -3.78
N PHE A 43 8.23 7.59 -3.03
CA PHE A 43 6.97 8.15 -2.54
C PHE A 43 6.98 8.39 -1.04
N HIS A 44 6.46 9.53 -0.61
CA HIS A 44 6.01 9.70 0.76
C HIS A 44 4.76 8.82 0.98
N ALA A 45 4.66 8.21 2.16
CA ALA A 45 3.51 7.36 2.48
C ALA A 45 2.20 8.18 2.54
N PRO A 46 1.06 7.63 2.11
CA PRO A 46 -0.25 8.22 2.35
C PRO A 46 -0.60 8.28 3.84
N THR A 47 -1.78 8.81 4.17
CA THR A 47 -2.27 8.81 5.56
C THR A 47 -2.38 7.38 6.08
N MET A 48 -1.71 7.11 7.21
CA MET A 48 -1.61 5.77 7.80
C MET A 48 -2.54 5.61 8.99
N SER A 49 -3.20 4.46 9.07
CA SER A 49 -3.96 3.99 10.24
C SER A 49 -5.04 4.95 10.77
N PHE A 50 -5.51 5.86 9.92
CA PHE A 50 -6.63 6.75 10.15
C PHE A 50 -7.44 6.89 8.86
N PRO A 51 -8.79 6.93 8.93
CA PRO A 51 -9.64 6.78 10.11
C PRO A 51 -9.73 5.33 10.64
N VAL A 52 -9.16 4.35 9.92
CA VAL A 52 -9.19 2.93 10.29
C VAL A 52 -7.77 2.44 10.57
N ALA A 53 -7.56 1.79 11.72
CA ALA A 53 -6.25 1.24 12.06
C ALA A 53 -5.81 0.14 11.09
N GLY A 54 -4.55 0.17 10.65
CA GLY A 54 -3.99 -0.84 9.74
C GLY A 54 -4.34 -0.64 8.26
N THR A 55 -4.81 0.54 7.87
CA THR A 55 -5.14 0.88 6.48
C THR A 55 -4.32 2.07 5.96
N LEU A 56 -4.34 2.28 4.65
CA LEU A 56 -3.82 3.49 3.99
C LEU A 56 -4.97 4.27 3.37
N MET A 57 -4.99 5.59 3.57
CA MET A 57 -5.93 6.51 2.93
C MET A 57 -5.18 7.38 1.92
N ILE A 58 -5.62 7.34 0.67
CA ILE A 58 -4.93 7.94 -0.49
C ILE A 58 -5.83 9.02 -1.10
N GLU A 59 -5.27 10.22 -1.22
CA GLU A 59 -5.86 11.38 -1.89
C GLU A 59 -4.82 11.95 -2.87
N PRO A 60 -4.99 11.82 -4.20
CA PRO A 60 -4.01 12.31 -5.17
C PRO A 60 -4.08 13.81 -5.44
N THR A 61 -5.22 14.46 -5.15
CA THR A 61 -5.58 15.80 -5.62
C THR A 61 -5.72 15.91 -7.15
N GLU A 62 -6.28 17.02 -7.62
CA GLU A 62 -6.43 17.33 -9.04
C GLU A 62 -5.14 17.83 -9.72
N SER A 63 -4.10 18.11 -8.93
CA SER A 63 -2.87 18.75 -9.42
C SER A 63 -1.85 17.75 -9.99
N GLU A 64 -1.97 16.47 -9.62
CA GLU A 64 -1.04 15.43 -10.05
C GLU A 64 -1.38 14.92 -11.45
N SER A 65 -0.35 14.72 -12.28
CA SER A 65 -0.54 14.22 -13.64
C SER A 65 -0.88 12.74 -13.65
N LYS A 66 -1.51 12.26 -14.73
CA LYS A 66 -1.83 10.83 -14.88
C LYS A 66 -0.58 9.96 -14.74
N GLU A 67 0.55 10.41 -15.27
CA GLU A 67 1.82 9.70 -15.19
C GLU A 67 2.28 9.50 -13.74
N GLU A 68 2.08 10.49 -12.86
CA GLU A 68 2.45 10.37 -11.44
C GLU A 68 1.48 9.43 -10.71
N LEU A 69 0.19 9.48 -11.04
CA LEU A 69 -0.80 8.52 -10.53
C LEU A 69 -0.46 7.08 -10.94
N ASP A 70 -0.08 6.89 -12.20
CA ASP A 70 0.31 5.59 -12.74
C ASP A 70 1.57 5.08 -12.02
N ARG A 71 2.59 5.93 -11.80
CA ARG A 71 3.80 5.55 -11.05
C ARG A 71 3.49 5.10 -9.61
N PHE A 72 2.59 5.81 -8.92
CA PHE A 72 2.18 5.41 -7.57
C PHE A 72 1.40 4.08 -7.60
N CYS A 73 0.50 3.89 -8.56
CA CYS A 73 -0.23 2.64 -8.73
C CYS A 73 0.72 1.46 -9.04
N ASP A 74 1.70 1.66 -9.92
CA ASP A 74 2.70 0.66 -10.27
C ASP A 74 3.56 0.27 -9.07
N ALA A 75 3.96 1.24 -8.24
CA ALA A 75 4.66 0.98 -6.98
C ALA A 75 3.79 0.13 -6.03
N MET A 76 2.52 0.48 -5.84
CA MET A 76 1.59 -0.28 -5.01
C MET A 76 1.35 -1.71 -5.54
N ILE A 77 1.27 -1.87 -6.86
CA ILE A 77 1.15 -3.19 -7.52
C ILE A 77 2.42 -4.02 -7.27
N ARG A 78 3.60 -3.43 -7.45
CA ARG A 78 4.88 -4.10 -7.17
C ARG A 78 4.99 -4.54 -5.71
N ILE A 79 4.62 -3.67 -4.77
CA ILE A 79 4.57 -4.01 -3.34
C ILE A 79 3.61 -5.17 -3.09
N ARG A 80 2.46 -5.23 -3.77
CA ARG A 80 1.53 -6.36 -3.62
C ARG A 80 2.14 -7.68 -4.11
N GLU A 81 2.95 -7.64 -5.16
CA GLU A 81 3.69 -8.81 -5.65
C GLU A 81 4.78 -9.25 -4.66
N GLU A 82 5.52 -8.30 -4.05
CA GLU A 82 6.47 -8.59 -2.98
C GLU A 82 5.77 -9.25 -1.78
N ILE A 83 4.61 -8.74 -1.36
CA ILE A 83 3.78 -9.37 -0.32
C ILE A 83 3.38 -10.79 -0.74
N ARG A 84 2.98 -11.00 -2.00
CA ARG A 84 2.63 -12.35 -2.50
C ARG A 84 3.82 -13.30 -2.46
N ALA A 85 5.02 -12.81 -2.74
CA ALA A 85 6.24 -13.59 -2.66
C ALA A 85 6.57 -13.99 -1.22
N VAL A 86 6.19 -13.18 -0.22
CA VAL A 86 6.23 -13.59 1.20
C VAL A 86 5.13 -14.62 1.50
N GLU A 87 3.89 -14.37 1.06
CA GLU A 87 2.73 -15.29 1.27
C GLU A 87 3.01 -16.71 0.76
N ASN A 88 3.72 -16.84 -0.37
CA ASN A 88 4.02 -18.13 -1.00
C ASN A 88 5.40 -18.71 -0.65
N GLY A 89 6.17 -18.03 0.22
CA GLY A 89 7.50 -18.48 0.67
C GLY A 89 8.63 -18.33 -0.37
N THR A 90 8.43 -17.54 -1.43
CA THR A 90 9.52 -17.19 -2.37
C THR A 90 10.50 -16.19 -1.74
N LEU A 91 9.99 -15.26 -0.92
CA LEU A 91 10.79 -14.39 -0.07
C LEU A 91 10.73 -14.88 1.37
N ASP A 92 11.83 -14.70 2.10
CA ASP A 92 11.86 -14.98 3.53
C ASP A 92 10.85 -14.09 4.27
N LYS A 93 10.29 -14.59 5.36
CA LYS A 93 9.22 -13.90 6.10
C LYS A 93 9.73 -12.69 6.88
N ASP A 94 10.95 -12.78 7.41
CA ASP A 94 11.54 -11.80 8.32
C ASP A 94 12.69 -11.02 7.66
N ASP A 95 13.33 -11.59 6.63
CA ASP A 95 14.40 -10.94 5.85
C ASP A 95 13.99 -10.72 4.39
N ASN A 96 13.27 -9.63 4.13
CA ASN A 96 12.79 -9.27 2.79
C ASN A 96 12.74 -7.75 2.60
N PRO A 97 12.60 -7.27 1.35
CA PRO A 97 12.59 -5.83 1.06
C PRO A 97 11.51 -5.04 1.81
N LEU A 98 10.37 -5.65 2.16
CA LEU A 98 9.30 -4.95 2.89
C LEU A 98 9.68 -4.74 4.36
N LYS A 99 10.28 -5.75 5.00
CA LYS A 99 10.72 -5.68 6.42
C LYS A 99 11.96 -4.84 6.62
N ASN A 100 12.84 -4.80 5.61
CA ASN A 100 14.10 -4.08 5.67
C ASN A 100 14.02 -2.64 5.15
N ALA A 101 12.87 -2.22 4.63
CA ALA A 101 12.65 -0.85 4.18
C ALA A 101 12.64 0.15 5.36
N PRO A 102 13.04 1.42 5.13
CA PRO A 102 13.61 1.94 3.88
C PRO A 102 15.10 1.60 3.74
N HIS A 103 15.60 1.57 2.50
CA HIS A 103 16.99 1.28 2.19
C HIS A 103 17.77 2.57 1.92
N THR A 104 18.92 2.72 2.61
CA THR A 104 19.83 3.88 2.50
C THR A 104 20.98 3.65 1.53
#